data_AF-A0A9R1PT05-F1
#
_entry.id   AF-A0A9R1PT05-F1
#
_cell.length_a   1.000
_cell.length_b   1.000
_cell.length_c   1.000
_cell.angle_alpha   90.00
_cell.angle_beta   90.00
_cell.angle_gamma   90.00
#
_symmetry.space_group_name_H-M   'P 1'
#
loop_
_entity.id
_entity.type
_entity.pdbx_description
1 polymer ?
#
loop_
_entity_poly.entity_id
_entity_poly.type
_entity_poly.pdbx_seq_one_letter_code
_entity_poly.pdbx_strand_id
1 'polypeptide(L)'
;MHSQNHWGGAFDIDGAEDDQSRNMDIDRGALQHQHQLDETQQSWLLGPPEAKKKDRYVDLGCVVVKRKLLWWMLWVVLGAFVLIGLPIIIAKNIPKKKPHAPPPDKYTDALHKALLFFNAQKSGKLPKNNGIPWRGNSGMKDGADLPDVKGGLVGGYYDAGDNIKFHFPMAFSMTLLSWSVVEYADRYKAIGEYDHVRELIKWGTDYLLLTFNSSASTINKLYSQVGTAKINGSTPDDHFCWNRPEDMAYPRPVQQASAAPDLGGEVAAALASASIVFRDNAAYSKKLVKGAATVYKFARANGKRTPYSRGNPAIEYFYNSTSYWDEFMWSASWMYYATGNNSYISFATDPRLPKNAKAFFNILDFSVFSWDNKLPGATLLLSRLRMFLNPGYPYEESLMGYHNVTSMNMCMYFPKFNAFNFTKGGLAQFNHGQGQALQYAVANSFLAALYADYMESVNVPGWYCGPNFMTVDDLRSFAKSQ
;
A
#
# COMPACT_ATOMS: atom_id res chain seq x y z
N MET A 1 -6.81 10.51 20.53
CA MET A 1 -5.72 9.54 20.32
C MET A 1 -5.35 9.56 18.85
N HIS A 2 -4.10 9.89 18.54
CA HIS A 2 -3.51 9.56 17.24
C HIS A 2 -3.12 8.08 17.29
N SER A 3 -3.44 7.30 16.26
CA SER A 3 -2.89 5.95 16.12
C SER A 3 -1.38 6.07 15.89
N GLN A 4 -0.58 5.44 16.74
CA GLN A 4 0.84 5.28 16.44
C GLN A 4 0.99 4.47 15.15
N ASN A 5 2.09 4.64 14.43
CA ASN A 5 2.33 3.87 13.21
C ASN A 5 2.76 2.44 13.56
N HIS A 6 1.79 1.58 13.89
CA HIS A 6 2.04 0.17 14.21
C HIS A 6 2.54 -0.66 12.99
N TRP A 7 2.72 -0.06 11.81
CA TRP A 7 3.41 -0.69 10.67
C TRP A 7 4.94 -0.47 10.72
N GLY A 8 5.43 0.46 11.55
CA GLY A 8 6.82 0.91 11.56
C GLY A 8 7.12 1.96 10.49
N GLY A 9 6.75 1.70 9.23
CA GLY A 9 7.02 2.58 8.09
C GLY A 9 6.99 1.82 6.76
N ALA A 10 7.01 2.55 5.65
CA ALA A 10 7.38 1.99 4.33
C ALA A 10 8.90 1.80 4.27
N PHE A 11 9.41 1.00 3.31
CA PHE A 11 10.82 0.59 3.31
C PHE A 11 11.83 1.60 2.75
N ASP A 12 11.36 2.62 2.03
CA ASP A 12 12.25 3.53 1.28
C ASP A 12 12.95 4.55 2.19
N ILE A 13 14.05 4.13 2.82
CA ILE A 13 15.08 5.03 3.38
C ILE A 13 15.95 5.55 2.22
N ASP A 14 15.46 6.56 1.50
CA ASP A 14 16.35 7.41 0.70
C ASP A 14 17.06 8.42 1.61
N GLY A 15 18.39 8.54 1.43
CA GLY A 15 19.28 9.30 2.31
C GLY A 15 19.17 10.83 2.17
N ALA A 16 18.03 11.40 2.54
CA ALA A 16 17.86 12.84 2.74
C ALA A 16 17.85 13.17 4.24
N GLU A 17 18.76 14.06 4.67
CA GLU A 17 18.81 14.55 6.05
C GLU A 17 17.61 15.48 6.32
N ASP A 18 16.57 14.97 6.98
CA ASP A 18 15.35 15.73 7.34
C ASP A 18 15.60 16.64 8.57
N ASP A 19 16.64 17.48 8.48
CA ASP A 19 17.14 18.34 9.56
C ASP A 19 16.27 19.60 9.74
N GLN A 20 14.98 19.39 10.05
CA GLN A 20 13.99 20.48 10.15
C GLN A 20 12.91 20.29 11.22
N SER A 21 13.28 19.76 12.40
CA SER A 21 12.35 19.68 13.55
C SER A 21 12.97 19.97 14.93
N ARG A 22 13.75 21.06 15.05
CA ARG A 22 14.13 21.64 16.36
C ARG A 22 13.79 23.12 16.48
N ASN A 23 12.54 23.40 16.85
CA ASN A 23 12.10 24.69 17.39
C ASN A 23 10.97 24.47 18.39
N MET A 24 11.29 24.49 19.68
CA MET A 24 10.37 24.86 20.76
C MET A 24 11.13 25.67 21.80
N ASP A 25 10.62 26.87 22.04
CA ASP A 25 10.46 27.51 23.36
C ASP A 25 11.65 27.55 24.32
N ILE A 26 12.30 28.72 24.30
CA ILE A 26 12.27 29.69 25.42
C ILE A 26 11.96 29.07 26.80
N ASP A 27 12.92 29.15 27.71
CA ASP A 27 12.63 29.47 29.11
C ASP A 27 13.55 30.61 29.59
N ARG A 28 13.12 31.36 30.61
CA ARG A 28 13.58 32.73 30.86
C ARG A 28 13.99 32.98 32.31
N GLY A 29 15.17 32.46 32.65
CA GLY A 29 16.08 33.11 33.60
C GLY A 29 16.35 32.37 34.91
N ALA A 30 17.65 32.25 35.23
CA ALA A 30 18.15 32.09 36.58
C ALA A 30 19.51 32.81 36.73
N LEU A 31 19.49 33.90 37.51
CA LEU A 31 20.57 34.46 38.33
C LEU A 31 22.03 34.28 37.86
N GLN A 32 22.62 35.36 37.33
CA GLN A 32 24.06 35.49 37.04
C GLN A 32 24.80 36.09 38.24
N HIS A 33 25.91 35.49 38.67
CA HIS A 33 26.67 36.00 39.83
C HIS A 33 28.16 35.58 39.81
N GLN A 34 29.07 36.46 39.34
CA GLN A 34 30.45 36.53 39.85
C GLN A 34 31.21 37.81 39.45
N HIS A 35 32.28 38.07 40.20
CA HIS A 35 33.14 39.25 40.25
C HIS A 35 33.98 39.51 38.96
N GLN A 36 34.20 40.78 38.59
CA GLN A 36 35.49 41.55 38.65
C GLN A 36 36.72 40.87 38.01
N LEU A 37 37.57 41.54 37.22
CA LEU A 37 37.79 42.99 36.98
C LEU A 37 37.80 43.30 35.44
N ASP A 38 38.56 44.18 34.76
CA ASP A 38 39.76 45.02 35.03
C ASP A 38 39.85 46.23 34.04
N GLU A 39 40.97 46.98 34.04
CA GLU A 39 41.22 48.25 33.32
C GLU A 39 42.08 48.08 32.02
N THR A 40 42.50 49.06 31.19
CA THR A 40 42.65 50.54 31.27
C THR A 40 42.62 51.27 29.90
N GLN A 41 42.17 52.55 29.89
CA GLN A 41 42.66 53.74 29.12
C GLN A 41 42.82 53.73 27.56
N GLN A 42 42.06 54.56 26.80
CA GLN A 42 42.42 55.91 26.24
C GLN A 42 42.84 55.92 24.73
N SER A 43 42.79 57.01 23.92
CA SER A 43 42.11 58.35 23.96
C SER A 43 42.00 58.95 22.50
N TRP A 44 41.84 60.27 22.32
CA TRP A 44 41.59 61.01 21.06
C TRP A 44 42.67 62.07 20.71
N LEU A 45 42.70 62.57 19.44
CA LEU A 45 43.16 63.93 19.06
C LEU A 45 42.64 64.38 17.67
N LEU A 46 42.65 65.69 17.37
CA LEU A 46 41.98 66.35 16.22
C LEU A 46 42.90 67.33 15.45
N GLY A 47 42.51 67.74 14.22
CA GLY A 47 43.23 68.73 13.38
C GLY A 47 42.36 69.42 12.28
N PRO A 48 42.38 70.77 12.09
CA PRO A 48 41.52 71.51 11.12
C PRO A 48 42.35 72.35 10.07
N PRO A 49 41.83 73.39 9.37
CA PRO A 49 40.85 73.35 8.26
C PRO A 49 41.19 74.24 7.00
N GLU A 50 40.22 74.33 6.07
CA GLU A 50 39.98 75.38 5.01
C GLU A 50 40.81 75.50 3.70
N ALA A 51 40.11 75.52 2.54
CA ALA A 51 40.04 76.62 1.55
C ALA A 51 39.34 76.19 0.22
N LYS A 52 38.70 77.12 -0.52
CA LYS A 52 37.88 76.83 -1.74
C LYS A 52 38.53 77.28 -3.07
N LYS A 53 38.27 76.54 -4.17
CA LYS A 53 38.26 77.03 -5.57
C LYS A 53 37.31 76.20 -6.45
N LYS A 54 36.85 76.76 -7.58
CA LYS A 54 35.62 76.34 -8.28
C LYS A 54 35.82 75.50 -9.57
N ASP A 55 34.77 74.75 -9.90
CA ASP A 55 34.28 74.35 -11.23
C ASP A 55 35.16 73.49 -12.17
N ARG A 56 35.16 72.16 -11.95
CA ARG A 56 35.28 71.14 -13.03
C ARG A 56 34.80 69.72 -12.68
N TYR A 57 34.04 69.59 -11.59
CA TYR A 57 33.71 68.32 -10.93
C TYR A 57 32.20 68.20 -10.73
N VAL A 58 31.73 66.96 -10.61
CA VAL A 58 30.37 66.59 -10.15
C VAL A 58 30.53 66.05 -8.73
N ASP A 59 29.74 66.59 -7.80
CA ASP A 59 29.67 66.12 -6.43
C ASP A 59 28.53 65.11 -6.29
N LEU A 60 28.81 63.98 -5.64
CA LEU A 60 27.85 62.92 -5.34
C LEU A 60 27.61 62.76 -3.82
N GLY A 61 27.81 63.84 -3.05
CA GLY A 61 27.54 63.92 -1.61
C GLY A 61 28.69 63.41 -0.74
N CYS A 62 29.38 62.36 -1.18
CA CYS A 62 30.56 61.80 -0.49
C CYS A 62 31.86 61.84 -1.33
N VAL A 63 31.78 62.07 -2.66
CA VAL A 63 32.95 62.06 -3.55
C VAL A 63 32.78 63.09 -4.68
N VAL A 64 33.85 63.86 -4.93
CA VAL A 64 33.91 64.94 -5.94
C VAL A 64 34.71 64.48 -7.16
N VAL A 65 34.03 64.13 -8.26
CA VAL A 65 34.62 63.45 -9.44
C VAL A 65 34.66 64.36 -10.67
N LYS A 66 35.77 64.39 -11.43
CA LYS A 66 35.84 65.16 -12.70
C LYS A 66 34.77 64.66 -13.67
N ARG A 67 33.97 65.57 -14.25
CA ARG A 67 32.80 65.22 -15.12
C ARG A 67 33.12 64.28 -16.29
N LYS A 68 34.31 64.41 -16.90
CA LYS A 68 34.79 63.47 -17.95
C LYS A 68 35.07 62.07 -17.42
N LEU A 69 35.58 61.94 -16.20
CA LEU A 69 35.94 60.66 -15.58
C LEU A 69 34.69 59.90 -15.11
N LEU A 70 33.69 60.62 -14.60
CA LEU A 70 32.35 60.08 -14.36
C LEU A 70 31.72 59.52 -15.66
N TRP A 71 31.85 60.23 -16.78
CA TRP A 71 31.38 59.75 -18.08
C TRP A 71 32.10 58.47 -18.54
N TRP A 72 33.42 58.37 -18.36
CA TRP A 72 34.15 57.13 -18.63
C TRP A 72 33.73 55.98 -17.70
N MET A 73 33.52 56.24 -16.41
CA MET A 73 33.00 55.24 -15.46
C MET A 73 31.64 54.70 -15.90
N LEU A 74 30.72 55.56 -16.35
CA LEU A 74 29.41 55.15 -16.86
C LEU A 74 29.53 54.29 -18.13
N TRP A 75 30.40 54.63 -19.07
CA TRP A 75 30.64 53.80 -20.26
C TRP A 75 31.29 52.44 -19.92
N VAL A 76 32.20 52.39 -18.94
CA VAL A 76 32.79 51.12 -18.46
C VAL A 76 31.74 50.25 -17.76
N VAL A 77 30.89 50.82 -16.92
CA VAL A 77 29.78 50.09 -16.27
C VAL A 77 28.75 49.61 -17.29
N LEU A 78 28.41 50.43 -18.29
CA LEU A 78 27.52 50.02 -19.38
C LEU A 78 28.14 48.90 -20.23
N GLY A 79 29.44 49.00 -20.55
CA GLY A 79 30.19 47.96 -21.25
C GLY A 79 30.24 46.65 -20.48
N ALA A 80 30.52 46.69 -19.17
CA ALA A 80 30.47 45.51 -18.31
C ALA A 80 29.06 44.92 -18.20
N PHE A 81 28.01 45.75 -18.14
CA PHE A 81 26.62 45.28 -18.15
C PHE A 81 26.26 44.60 -19.48
N VAL A 82 26.70 45.13 -20.62
CA VAL A 82 26.44 44.52 -21.94
C VAL A 82 27.27 43.23 -22.15
N LEU A 83 28.53 43.19 -21.71
CA LEU A 83 29.43 42.06 -21.93
C LEU A 83 29.27 40.92 -20.90
N ILE A 84 28.76 41.20 -19.69
CA ILE A 84 28.69 40.23 -18.58
C ILE A 84 27.25 40.11 -18.05
N GLY A 85 26.58 41.24 -17.81
CA GLY A 85 25.21 41.27 -17.29
C GLY A 85 24.19 40.66 -18.27
N LEU A 86 24.18 41.13 -19.53
CA LEU A 86 23.25 40.68 -20.56
C LEU A 86 23.35 39.17 -20.82
N PRO A 87 24.56 38.58 -21.03
CA PRO A 87 24.70 37.13 -21.19
C PRO A 87 24.22 36.32 -19.99
N ILE A 88 24.44 36.78 -18.75
CA ILE A 88 23.96 36.08 -17.55
C ILE A 88 22.41 36.15 -17.45
N ILE A 89 21.81 37.30 -17.77
CA ILE A 89 20.34 37.45 -17.80
C ILE A 89 19.74 36.53 -18.87
N ILE A 90 20.32 36.50 -20.07
CA ILE A 90 19.90 35.61 -21.15
C ILE A 90 20.08 34.13 -20.74
N ALA A 91 21.22 33.74 -20.18
CA ALA A 91 21.48 32.36 -19.75
C ALA A 91 20.56 31.89 -18.60
N LYS A 92 20.08 32.80 -17.75
CA LYS A 92 19.07 32.49 -16.72
C LYS A 92 17.64 32.46 -17.26
N ASN A 93 17.33 33.26 -18.28
CA ASN A 93 15.97 33.40 -18.83
C ASN A 93 15.70 32.53 -20.06
N ILE A 94 16.71 31.90 -20.67
CA ILE A 94 16.51 30.83 -21.65
C ILE A 94 15.72 29.71 -20.94
N PRO A 95 14.54 29.30 -21.46
CA PRO A 95 13.80 28.20 -20.89
C PRO A 95 14.60 26.92 -21.10
N LYS A 96 15.26 26.45 -20.05
CA LYS A 96 15.85 25.12 -20.00
C LYS A 96 14.75 24.13 -20.34
N LYS A 97 14.80 23.53 -21.53
CA LYS A 97 13.98 22.35 -21.85
C LYS A 97 14.23 21.36 -20.72
N LYS A 98 13.20 21.05 -19.92
CA LYS A 98 13.28 19.93 -18.99
C LYS A 98 13.71 18.72 -19.84
N PRO A 99 14.75 17.96 -19.45
CA PRO A 99 15.07 16.74 -20.17
C PRO A 99 13.80 15.90 -20.23
N HIS A 100 13.49 15.34 -21.40
CA HIS A 100 12.40 14.38 -21.49
C HIS A 100 12.67 13.28 -20.47
N ALA A 101 11.68 12.95 -19.64
CA ALA A 101 11.80 11.80 -18.75
C ALA A 101 12.15 10.57 -19.60
N PRO A 102 13.04 9.69 -19.13
CA PRO A 102 13.31 8.44 -19.83
C PRO A 102 11.99 7.68 -20.02
N PRO A 103 11.85 6.89 -21.11
CA PRO A 103 10.68 6.03 -21.26
C PRO A 103 10.58 5.11 -20.03
N PRO A 104 9.35 4.78 -19.57
CA PRO A 104 9.16 3.87 -18.45
C PRO A 104 9.91 2.55 -18.64
N ASP A 105 10.45 2.01 -17.55
CA ASP A 105 10.99 0.66 -17.57
C ASP A 105 9.85 -0.38 -17.70
N LYS A 106 10.19 -1.62 -18.03
CA LYS A 106 9.21 -2.68 -18.31
C LYS A 106 8.31 -3.02 -17.12
N TYR A 107 8.77 -2.85 -15.88
CA TYR A 107 7.96 -3.10 -14.69
C TYR A 107 6.97 -1.96 -14.44
N THR A 108 7.39 -0.69 -14.56
CA THR A 108 6.48 0.47 -14.54
C THR A 108 5.42 0.33 -15.64
N ASP A 109 5.86 0.00 -16.86
CA ASP A 109 5.00 -0.13 -18.03
C ASP A 109 4.03 -1.33 -17.91
N ALA A 110 4.38 -2.38 -17.16
CA ALA A 110 3.49 -3.50 -16.83
C ALA A 110 2.52 -3.16 -15.69
N LEU A 111 2.99 -2.48 -14.63
CA LEU A 111 2.19 -2.09 -13.47
C LEU A 111 1.08 -1.11 -13.85
N HIS A 112 1.36 -0.12 -14.69
CA HIS A 112 0.34 0.76 -15.27
C HIS A 112 -0.79 -0.04 -15.95
N LYS A 113 -0.43 -1.05 -16.76
CA LYS A 113 -1.40 -1.91 -17.45
C LYS A 113 -2.17 -2.83 -16.48
N ALA A 114 -1.54 -3.31 -15.41
CA ALA A 114 -2.21 -4.08 -14.36
C ALA A 114 -3.23 -3.23 -13.57
N LEU A 115 -2.95 -1.95 -13.33
CA LEU A 115 -3.90 -1.02 -12.71
C LEU A 115 -5.04 -0.66 -13.69
N LEU A 116 -4.75 -0.49 -15.00
CA LEU A 116 -5.78 -0.36 -16.03
C LEU A 116 -6.69 -1.60 -16.13
N PHE A 117 -6.20 -2.82 -15.88
CA PHE A 117 -7.06 -4.01 -15.80
C PHE A 117 -8.13 -3.88 -14.71
N PHE A 118 -7.81 -3.41 -13.51
CA PHE A 118 -8.84 -3.16 -12.49
C PHE A 118 -9.88 -2.12 -12.96
N ASN A 119 -9.48 -1.07 -13.67
CA ASN A 119 -10.45 -0.14 -14.28
C ASN A 119 -11.38 -0.81 -15.30
N ALA A 120 -10.87 -1.80 -16.04
CA ALA A 120 -11.64 -2.59 -16.98
C ALA A 120 -12.62 -3.55 -16.28
N GLN A 121 -12.34 -3.96 -15.05
CA GLN A 121 -13.22 -4.80 -14.20
C GLN A 121 -14.26 -4.02 -13.38
N LYS A 122 -14.20 -2.68 -13.27
CA LYS A 122 -15.15 -1.90 -12.46
C LYS A 122 -16.61 -2.12 -12.88
N SER A 123 -17.50 -2.38 -11.93
CA SER A 123 -18.95 -2.51 -12.11
C SER A 123 -19.70 -1.34 -11.48
N GLY A 124 -20.88 -0.98 -11.99
CA GLY A 124 -21.70 0.12 -11.49
C GLY A 124 -21.60 1.37 -12.35
N LYS A 125 -21.75 2.54 -11.72
CA LYS A 125 -21.71 3.85 -12.38
C LYS A 125 -20.28 4.37 -12.47
N LEU A 126 -19.62 4.15 -13.61
CA LEU A 126 -18.22 4.48 -13.80
C LEU A 126 -17.93 5.99 -13.70
N PRO A 127 -16.73 6.39 -13.23
CA PRO A 127 -16.29 7.78 -13.31
C PRO A 127 -16.10 8.21 -14.77
N LYS A 128 -16.26 9.50 -15.07
CA LYS A 128 -16.07 10.05 -16.44
C LYS A 128 -14.68 9.75 -17.02
N ASN A 129 -13.67 9.66 -16.14
CA ASN A 129 -12.26 9.50 -16.51
C ASN A 129 -11.75 8.08 -16.17
N ASN A 130 -12.53 7.02 -16.45
CA ASN A 130 -12.19 5.65 -16.07
C ASN A 130 -10.95 5.04 -16.80
N GLY A 131 -10.24 5.80 -17.65
CA GLY A 131 -9.11 5.32 -18.46
C GLY A 131 -9.45 4.34 -19.58
N ILE A 132 -10.55 3.58 -19.46
CA ILE A 132 -10.97 2.51 -20.36
C ILE A 132 -12.15 2.97 -21.23
N PRO A 133 -11.94 3.34 -22.50
CA PRO A 133 -12.97 3.99 -23.33
C PRO A 133 -14.07 3.05 -23.85
N TRP A 134 -13.89 1.73 -23.72
CA TRP A 134 -14.83 0.70 -24.16
C TRP A 134 -15.72 0.14 -23.03
N ARG A 135 -15.53 0.61 -21.78
CA ARG A 135 -16.37 0.25 -20.63
C ARG A 135 -17.40 1.34 -20.35
N GLY A 136 -18.60 0.94 -19.91
CA GLY A 136 -19.72 1.82 -19.58
C GLY A 136 -20.39 1.46 -18.25
N ASN A 137 -21.52 2.10 -17.96
CA ASN A 137 -22.27 1.85 -16.73
C ASN A 137 -22.95 0.48 -16.80
N SER A 138 -22.68 -0.39 -15.84
CA SER A 138 -23.12 -1.79 -15.82
C SER A 138 -23.62 -2.21 -14.44
N GLY A 139 -24.40 -3.29 -14.33
CA GLY A 139 -24.90 -3.77 -13.02
C GLY A 139 -25.71 -2.73 -12.22
N MET A 140 -26.36 -1.79 -12.90
CA MET A 140 -27.02 -0.61 -12.29
C MET A 140 -28.29 -0.92 -11.48
N LYS A 141 -28.68 -2.20 -11.38
CA LYS A 141 -29.82 -2.70 -10.60
C LYS A 141 -29.41 -3.74 -9.55
N ASP A 142 -28.11 -4.01 -9.41
CA ASP A 142 -27.55 -5.02 -8.52
C ASP A 142 -28.04 -4.80 -7.08
N GLY A 143 -28.85 -5.71 -6.55
CA GLY A 143 -29.46 -5.61 -5.22
C GLY A 143 -30.37 -4.39 -4.98
N ALA A 144 -30.96 -3.80 -6.02
CA ALA A 144 -31.85 -2.64 -5.88
C ALA A 144 -33.18 -2.93 -5.14
N ASP A 145 -33.50 -4.20 -4.95
CA ASP A 145 -34.63 -4.76 -4.21
C ASP A 145 -34.33 -5.06 -2.72
N LEU A 146 -33.07 -4.91 -2.28
CA LEU A 146 -32.66 -5.21 -0.91
C LEU A 146 -33.22 -4.18 0.09
N PRO A 147 -33.92 -4.61 1.16
CA PRO A 147 -34.62 -3.70 2.07
C PRO A 147 -33.69 -2.86 2.96
N ASP A 148 -32.44 -3.29 3.17
CA ASP A 148 -31.46 -2.68 4.06
C ASP A 148 -30.23 -2.05 3.36
N VAL A 149 -30.18 -2.08 2.02
CA VAL A 149 -29.09 -1.46 1.22
C VAL A 149 -29.67 -0.37 0.31
N LYS A 150 -29.74 0.88 0.83
CA LYS A 150 -30.29 2.02 0.08
C LYS A 150 -29.47 2.32 -1.18
N GLY A 151 -30.01 1.98 -2.34
CA GLY A 151 -29.36 2.13 -3.65
C GLY A 151 -28.72 0.84 -4.19
N GLY A 152 -28.82 -0.27 -3.46
CA GLY A 152 -28.32 -1.58 -3.85
C GLY A 152 -26.80 -1.75 -3.76
N LEU A 153 -26.34 -2.90 -4.26
CA LEU A 153 -24.95 -3.32 -4.38
C LEU A 153 -24.39 -2.90 -5.75
N VAL A 154 -24.55 -1.62 -6.08
CA VAL A 154 -24.00 -1.00 -7.29
C VAL A 154 -22.58 -0.49 -6.98
N GLY A 155 -21.61 -0.85 -7.82
CA GLY A 155 -20.18 -0.65 -7.55
C GLY A 155 -19.39 -1.96 -7.61
N GLY A 156 -18.14 -1.93 -7.13
CA GLY A 156 -17.28 -3.11 -6.99
C GLY A 156 -16.62 -3.53 -8.29
N TYR A 157 -16.09 -4.75 -8.30
CA TYR A 157 -15.42 -5.35 -9.47
C TYR A 157 -16.18 -6.57 -9.97
N TYR A 158 -16.07 -6.84 -11.26
CA TYR A 158 -16.29 -8.17 -11.82
C TYR A 158 -15.06 -9.04 -11.60
N ASP A 159 -15.30 -10.32 -11.37
CA ASP A 159 -14.26 -11.24 -10.91
C ASP A 159 -13.24 -11.58 -12.01
N ALA A 160 -13.70 -12.20 -13.10
CA ALA A 160 -12.84 -12.70 -14.16
C ALA A 160 -13.31 -12.21 -15.55
N GLY A 161 -13.51 -13.12 -16.50
CA GLY A 161 -14.14 -12.83 -17.79
C GLY A 161 -15.68 -12.84 -17.75
N ASP A 162 -16.26 -13.02 -16.57
CA ASP A 162 -17.70 -13.01 -16.29
C ASP A 162 -18.15 -11.69 -15.64
N ASN A 163 -19.42 -11.60 -15.29
CA ASN A 163 -20.03 -10.43 -14.64
C ASN A 163 -20.46 -10.71 -13.20
N ILE A 164 -20.04 -11.83 -12.61
CA ILE A 164 -20.30 -12.14 -11.20
C ILE A 164 -19.40 -11.28 -10.31
N LYS A 165 -19.95 -10.86 -9.17
CA LYS A 165 -19.20 -10.19 -8.09
C LYS A 165 -18.95 -11.19 -6.97
N PHE A 166 -17.91 -12.01 -7.07
CA PHE A 166 -17.50 -12.88 -5.97
C PHE A 166 -16.78 -12.05 -4.90
N HIS A 167 -17.37 -11.88 -3.71
CA HIS A 167 -16.84 -10.91 -2.73
C HIS A 167 -15.54 -11.38 -2.05
N PHE A 168 -15.25 -12.68 -2.05
CA PHE A 168 -14.08 -13.27 -1.40
C PHE A 168 -12.76 -13.00 -2.16
N PRO A 169 -12.62 -13.39 -3.45
CA PRO A 169 -11.47 -12.99 -4.27
C PRO A 169 -11.39 -11.46 -4.47
N MET A 170 -12.52 -10.76 -4.53
CA MET A 170 -12.52 -9.28 -4.58
C MET A 170 -11.92 -8.65 -3.32
N ALA A 171 -12.30 -9.14 -2.13
CA ALA A 171 -11.73 -8.66 -0.87
C ALA A 171 -10.22 -8.98 -0.80
N PHE A 172 -9.82 -10.22 -1.10
CA PHE A 172 -8.41 -10.62 -1.20
C PHE A 172 -7.60 -9.69 -2.13
N SER A 173 -8.13 -9.40 -3.33
CA SER A 173 -7.50 -8.48 -4.28
C SER A 173 -7.33 -7.06 -3.71
N MET A 174 -8.30 -6.57 -2.94
CA MET A 174 -8.18 -5.27 -2.27
C MET A 174 -7.18 -5.29 -1.10
N THR A 175 -7.06 -6.42 -0.38
CA THR A 175 -6.03 -6.61 0.64
C THR A 175 -4.63 -6.62 0.03
N LEU A 176 -4.42 -7.31 -1.10
CA LEU A 176 -3.12 -7.38 -1.79
C LEU A 176 -2.71 -6.02 -2.39
N LEU A 177 -3.61 -5.32 -3.08
CA LEU A 177 -3.33 -3.95 -3.55
C LEU A 177 -3.02 -3.00 -2.38
N SER A 178 -3.74 -3.14 -1.25
CA SER A 178 -3.45 -2.34 -0.06
C SER A 178 -2.08 -2.68 0.53
N TRP A 179 -1.70 -3.96 0.60
CA TRP A 179 -0.38 -4.37 1.09
C TRP A 179 0.74 -3.83 0.21
N SER A 180 0.64 -3.94 -1.12
CA SER A 180 1.68 -3.43 -2.02
C SER A 180 1.86 -1.91 -1.90
N VAL A 181 0.77 -1.15 -1.73
CA VAL A 181 0.83 0.31 -1.55
C VAL A 181 1.31 0.70 -0.15
N VAL A 182 1.08 -0.13 0.87
CA VAL A 182 1.56 0.10 2.23
C VAL A 182 3.08 -0.11 2.35
N GLU A 183 3.66 -1.05 1.59
CA GLU A 183 5.10 -1.35 1.63
C GLU A 183 5.91 -0.48 0.66
N TYR A 184 5.41 -0.28 -0.56
CA TYR A 184 6.12 0.37 -1.67
C TYR A 184 5.49 1.73 -2.06
N ALA A 185 4.92 2.45 -1.08
CA ALA A 185 4.19 3.70 -1.28
C ALA A 185 4.95 4.70 -2.17
N ASP A 186 6.25 4.87 -1.93
CA ASP A 186 7.08 5.88 -2.59
C ASP A 186 7.53 5.44 -3.99
N ARG A 187 7.65 4.13 -4.25
CA ARG A 187 7.77 3.58 -5.61
C ARG A 187 6.54 3.88 -6.45
N TYR A 188 5.34 3.72 -5.91
CA TYR A 188 4.09 4.13 -6.58
C TYR A 188 4.02 5.65 -6.84
N LYS A 189 4.57 6.49 -5.94
CA LYS A 189 4.65 7.95 -6.15
C LYS A 189 5.64 8.31 -7.25
N ALA A 190 6.82 7.68 -7.26
CA ALA A 190 7.89 7.95 -8.22
C ALA A 190 7.48 7.69 -9.68
N ILE A 191 6.60 6.70 -9.91
CA ILE A 191 6.05 6.39 -11.25
C ILE A 191 4.73 7.12 -11.56
N GLY A 192 4.17 7.89 -10.61
CA GLY A 192 2.91 8.63 -10.79
C GLY A 192 1.62 7.83 -10.60
N GLU A 193 1.70 6.56 -10.18
CA GLU A 193 0.55 5.65 -10.05
C GLU A 193 -0.13 5.69 -8.67
N TYR A 194 0.47 6.36 -7.67
CA TYR A 194 0.01 6.34 -6.27
C TYR A 194 -1.48 6.71 -6.09
N ASP A 195 -1.95 7.80 -6.67
CA ASP A 195 -3.37 8.18 -6.52
C ASP A 195 -4.31 7.32 -7.38
N HIS A 196 -3.80 6.70 -8.45
CA HIS A 196 -4.56 5.80 -9.30
C HIS A 196 -4.80 4.44 -8.62
N VAL A 197 -3.77 3.79 -8.08
CA VAL A 197 -3.93 2.56 -7.28
C VAL A 197 -4.80 2.82 -6.03
N ARG A 198 -4.72 4.02 -5.45
CA ARG A 198 -5.62 4.44 -4.37
C ARG A 198 -7.07 4.57 -4.84
N GLU A 199 -7.36 5.16 -6.02
CA GLU A 199 -8.74 5.17 -6.54
C GLU A 199 -9.30 3.74 -6.66
N LEU A 200 -8.48 2.78 -7.09
CA LEU A 200 -8.87 1.38 -7.25
C LEU A 200 -9.15 0.68 -5.92
N ILE A 201 -8.27 0.84 -4.93
CA ILE A 201 -8.50 0.33 -3.56
C ILE A 201 -9.75 1.00 -2.97
N LYS A 202 -9.95 2.30 -3.19
CA LYS A 202 -11.12 3.05 -2.73
C LYS A 202 -12.41 2.53 -3.35
N TRP A 203 -12.41 2.23 -4.65
CA TRP A 203 -13.57 1.71 -5.38
C TRP A 203 -14.05 0.36 -4.82
N GLY A 204 -13.12 -0.58 -4.61
CA GLY A 204 -13.43 -1.87 -4.01
C GLY A 204 -13.88 -1.74 -2.56
N THR A 205 -13.19 -0.91 -1.76
CA THR A 205 -13.51 -0.78 -0.32
C THR A 205 -14.78 0.02 -0.04
N ASP A 206 -15.14 1.02 -0.85
CA ASP A 206 -16.48 1.63 -0.77
C ASP A 206 -17.59 0.63 -1.10
N TYR A 207 -17.37 -0.28 -2.07
CA TYR A 207 -18.32 -1.36 -2.37
C TYR A 207 -18.41 -2.39 -1.25
N LEU A 208 -17.28 -2.84 -0.70
CA LEU A 208 -17.26 -3.79 0.44
C LEU A 208 -17.96 -3.22 1.68
N LEU A 209 -18.00 -1.89 1.85
CA LEU A 209 -18.78 -1.23 2.91
C LEU A 209 -20.30 -1.21 2.65
N LEU A 210 -20.78 -1.62 1.48
CA LEU A 210 -22.21 -1.82 1.17
C LEU A 210 -22.68 -3.27 1.40
N THR A 211 -21.78 -4.25 1.40
CA THR A 211 -22.14 -5.68 1.54
C THR A 211 -22.61 -6.05 2.95
N PHE A 212 -22.54 -5.11 3.90
CA PHE A 212 -23.10 -5.21 5.24
C PHE A 212 -23.47 -3.81 5.77
N ASN A 213 -24.21 -3.75 6.87
CA ASN A 213 -24.44 -2.48 7.57
C ASN A 213 -23.17 -2.00 8.29
N SER A 214 -22.27 -1.36 7.53
CA SER A 214 -21.01 -0.77 8.00
C SER A 214 -21.18 0.41 8.97
N SER A 215 -22.42 0.93 9.12
CA SER A 215 -22.74 1.91 10.14
C SER A 215 -23.07 1.30 11.50
N ALA A 216 -23.43 0.02 11.58
CA ALA A 216 -23.66 -0.70 12.82
C ALA A 216 -22.35 -1.13 13.52
N SER A 217 -22.45 -1.50 14.81
CA SER A 217 -21.37 -2.10 15.62
C SER A 217 -21.38 -3.64 15.63
N THR A 218 -22.39 -4.24 15.01
CA THR A 218 -22.65 -5.68 14.91
C THR A 218 -23.58 -5.94 13.73
N ILE A 219 -23.35 -7.02 12.99
CA ILE A 219 -24.20 -7.50 11.89
C ILE A 219 -24.56 -8.96 12.10
N ASN A 220 -25.69 -9.40 11.55
CA ASN A 220 -26.18 -10.78 11.62
C ASN A 220 -26.04 -11.55 10.30
N LYS A 221 -25.82 -10.86 9.18
CA LYS A 221 -25.55 -11.37 7.82
C LYS A 221 -24.45 -10.56 7.14
N LEU A 222 -23.88 -11.12 6.08
CA LEU A 222 -22.98 -10.47 5.13
C LEU A 222 -23.42 -10.88 3.71
N TYR A 223 -23.52 -9.93 2.77
CA TYR A 223 -23.75 -10.24 1.36
C TYR A 223 -22.47 -10.83 0.75
N SER A 224 -22.58 -11.99 0.11
CA SER A 224 -21.44 -12.79 -0.34
C SER A 224 -21.19 -12.74 -1.85
N GLN A 225 -22.22 -12.44 -2.64
CA GLN A 225 -22.12 -12.43 -4.10
C GLN A 225 -23.24 -11.61 -4.74
N VAL A 226 -23.00 -11.06 -5.93
CA VAL A 226 -24.06 -10.55 -6.82
C VAL A 226 -23.88 -11.10 -8.23
N GLY A 227 -24.96 -11.61 -8.81
CA GLY A 227 -24.88 -12.45 -10.01
C GLY A 227 -24.58 -13.90 -9.64
N THR A 228 -24.99 -14.82 -10.51
CA THR A 228 -24.84 -16.26 -10.31
C THR A 228 -24.79 -16.96 -11.66
N ALA A 229 -24.01 -18.03 -11.76
CA ALA A 229 -24.05 -18.97 -12.86
C ALA A 229 -24.37 -20.38 -12.34
N LYS A 230 -24.98 -21.21 -13.20
CA LYS A 230 -25.23 -22.63 -12.93
C LYS A 230 -24.36 -23.48 -13.85
N ILE A 231 -23.61 -24.44 -13.28
CA ILE A 231 -22.98 -25.49 -14.09
C ILE A 231 -24.07 -26.19 -14.93
N ASN A 232 -23.85 -26.23 -16.25
CA ASN A 232 -24.74 -26.83 -17.25
C ASN A 232 -26.19 -26.31 -17.21
N GLY A 233 -26.40 -25.06 -16.80
CA GLY A 233 -27.71 -24.42 -16.82
C GLY A 233 -28.21 -24.16 -18.25
N SER A 234 -29.52 -24.34 -18.48
CA SER A 234 -30.23 -23.94 -19.71
C SER A 234 -31.04 -22.64 -19.55
N THR A 235 -31.01 -22.03 -18.36
CA THR A 235 -31.66 -20.75 -18.06
C THR A 235 -30.67 -19.61 -18.21
N PRO A 236 -31.01 -18.49 -18.89
CA PRO A 236 -30.14 -17.31 -18.97
C PRO A 236 -29.65 -16.83 -17.60
N ASP A 237 -28.33 -16.91 -17.44
CA ASP A 237 -27.56 -16.50 -16.26
C ASP A 237 -26.15 -16.03 -16.71
N ASP A 238 -25.28 -15.73 -15.74
CA ASP A 238 -24.02 -15.01 -16.00
C ASP A 238 -23.04 -15.77 -16.91
N HIS A 239 -22.95 -17.09 -16.81
CA HIS A 239 -22.06 -17.90 -17.67
C HIS A 239 -22.78 -18.50 -18.89
N PHE A 240 -24.11 -18.53 -18.89
CA PHE A 240 -24.90 -18.86 -20.09
C PHE A 240 -24.86 -17.72 -21.13
N CYS A 241 -24.82 -16.46 -20.71
CA CYS A 241 -24.91 -15.29 -21.58
C CYS A 241 -23.56 -14.63 -21.85
N TRP A 242 -22.94 -14.93 -23.00
CA TRP A 242 -21.74 -14.23 -23.48
C TRP A 242 -22.07 -12.81 -23.98
N ASN A 243 -22.11 -11.82 -23.08
CA ASN A 243 -22.41 -10.43 -23.40
C ASN A 243 -21.49 -9.44 -22.66
N ARG A 244 -21.53 -8.16 -23.07
CA ARG A 244 -20.84 -7.08 -22.35
C ARG A 244 -21.57 -6.78 -21.04
N PRO A 245 -20.86 -6.34 -19.98
CA PRO A 245 -21.48 -5.94 -18.71
C PRO A 245 -22.62 -4.92 -18.84
N GLU A 246 -22.52 -4.05 -19.83
CA GLU A 246 -23.50 -3.00 -20.13
C GLU A 246 -24.80 -3.55 -20.76
N ASP A 247 -24.77 -4.74 -21.37
CA ASP A 247 -25.89 -5.38 -22.07
C ASP A 247 -26.56 -6.50 -21.25
N MET A 248 -26.29 -6.59 -19.94
CA MET A 248 -26.85 -7.63 -19.07
C MET A 248 -28.37 -7.54 -18.92
N ALA A 249 -29.08 -8.51 -19.49
CA ALA A 249 -30.55 -8.63 -19.42
C ALA A 249 -31.05 -9.76 -18.49
N TYR A 250 -30.18 -10.68 -18.05
CA TYR A 250 -30.52 -11.77 -17.14
C TYR A 250 -30.66 -11.32 -15.68
N PRO A 251 -31.40 -12.06 -14.82
CA PRO A 251 -31.48 -11.77 -13.39
C PRO A 251 -30.10 -11.89 -12.72
N ARG A 252 -29.76 -10.94 -11.83
CA ARG A 252 -28.51 -10.92 -11.07
C ARG A 252 -28.80 -11.03 -9.57
N PRO A 253 -29.20 -12.22 -9.07
CA PRO A 253 -29.60 -12.40 -7.68
C PRO A 253 -28.43 -12.19 -6.73
N VAL A 254 -28.74 -11.76 -5.51
CA VAL A 254 -27.76 -11.49 -4.45
C VAL A 254 -27.71 -12.68 -3.48
N GLN A 255 -26.50 -13.18 -3.19
CA GLN A 255 -26.28 -14.19 -2.16
C GLN A 255 -25.95 -13.53 -0.81
N GLN A 256 -26.40 -14.14 0.28
CA GLN A 256 -26.09 -13.70 1.64
C GLN A 256 -25.73 -14.89 2.54
N ALA A 257 -24.79 -14.67 3.47
CA ALA A 257 -24.36 -15.65 4.44
C ALA A 257 -24.67 -15.16 5.86
N SER A 258 -25.32 -16.01 6.67
CA SER A 258 -25.59 -15.75 8.09
C SER A 258 -24.41 -16.11 8.99
N ALA A 259 -23.49 -16.95 8.50
CA ALA A 259 -22.16 -17.21 9.03
C ALA A 259 -21.18 -17.23 7.85
N ALA A 260 -20.07 -16.50 7.98
CA ALA A 260 -19.01 -16.41 6.97
C ALA A 260 -17.70 -15.98 7.67
N PRO A 261 -17.04 -16.89 8.41
CA PRO A 261 -15.82 -16.61 9.18
C PRO A 261 -14.60 -16.32 8.30
N ASP A 262 -14.58 -16.95 7.14
CA ASP A 262 -13.68 -16.83 5.99
C ASP A 262 -13.85 -15.48 5.27
N LEU A 263 -14.94 -15.31 4.52
CA LEU A 263 -15.23 -14.09 3.77
C LEU A 263 -15.32 -12.87 4.69
N GLY A 264 -15.92 -12.99 5.88
CA GLY A 264 -15.97 -11.89 6.84
C GLY A 264 -14.60 -11.57 7.44
N GLY A 265 -13.66 -12.52 7.46
CA GLY A 265 -12.26 -12.30 7.79
C GLY A 265 -11.54 -11.54 6.68
N GLU A 266 -11.68 -11.97 5.42
CA GLU A 266 -11.03 -11.28 4.30
C GLU A 266 -11.59 -9.87 4.07
N VAL A 267 -12.90 -9.65 4.21
CA VAL A 267 -13.47 -8.29 4.15
C VAL A 267 -12.97 -7.42 5.32
N ALA A 268 -12.69 -8.00 6.50
CA ALA A 268 -12.01 -7.27 7.56
C ALA A 268 -10.57 -6.92 7.19
N ALA A 269 -9.81 -7.87 6.61
CA ALA A 269 -8.44 -7.65 6.17
C ALA A 269 -8.33 -6.56 5.08
N ALA A 270 -9.22 -6.59 4.08
CA ALA A 270 -9.29 -5.61 3.00
C ALA A 270 -9.58 -4.19 3.51
N LEU A 271 -10.55 -4.05 4.42
CA LEU A 271 -10.89 -2.76 5.02
C LEU A 271 -9.81 -2.28 5.99
N ALA A 272 -9.18 -3.18 6.76
CA ALA A 272 -8.10 -2.84 7.69
C ALA A 272 -6.82 -2.40 6.96
N SER A 273 -6.34 -3.18 5.99
CA SER A 273 -5.16 -2.84 5.18
C SER A 273 -5.37 -1.52 4.40
N ALA A 274 -6.51 -1.34 3.74
CA ALA A 274 -6.84 -0.08 3.07
C ALA A 274 -6.90 1.12 4.05
N SER A 275 -7.31 0.90 5.31
CA SER A 275 -7.32 1.99 6.31
C SER A 275 -5.91 2.52 6.64
N ILE A 276 -4.86 1.72 6.39
CA ILE A 276 -3.44 2.12 6.48
C ILE A 276 -3.07 3.00 5.26
N VAL A 277 -3.46 2.59 4.06
CA VAL A 277 -3.28 3.35 2.78
C VAL A 277 -3.90 4.76 2.85
N PHE A 278 -5.01 4.91 3.56
CA PHE A 278 -5.77 6.17 3.68
C PHE A 278 -5.59 6.91 5.00
N ARG A 279 -4.50 6.68 5.74
CA ARG A 279 -4.23 7.36 7.03
C ARG A 279 -4.18 8.90 6.92
N ASP A 280 -3.77 9.42 5.78
CA ASP A 280 -3.85 10.85 5.42
C ASP A 280 -5.31 11.35 5.42
N ASN A 281 -6.23 10.58 4.85
CA ASN A 281 -7.66 10.83 4.91
C ASN A 281 -8.25 10.23 6.20
N ALA A 282 -7.98 10.90 7.32
CA ALA A 282 -8.38 10.46 8.66
C ALA A 282 -9.89 10.22 8.83
N ALA A 283 -10.76 10.79 7.98
CA ALA A 283 -12.19 10.49 7.96
C ALA A 283 -12.49 9.15 7.27
N TYR A 284 -11.86 8.89 6.12
CA TYR A 284 -12.03 7.66 5.36
C TYR A 284 -11.35 6.46 6.04
N SER A 285 -10.13 6.61 6.56
CA SER A 285 -9.47 5.58 7.36
C SER A 285 -10.32 5.14 8.56
N LYS A 286 -10.94 6.09 9.29
CA LYS A 286 -11.87 5.75 10.40
C LYS A 286 -13.15 5.03 9.92
N LYS A 287 -13.70 5.38 8.75
CA LYS A 287 -14.82 4.65 8.11
C LYS A 287 -14.43 3.19 7.84
N LEU A 288 -13.24 2.98 7.27
CA LEU A 288 -12.67 1.67 6.96
C LEU A 288 -12.41 0.84 8.23
N VAL A 289 -11.70 1.38 9.24
CA VAL A 289 -11.45 0.71 10.53
C VAL A 289 -12.76 0.30 11.22
N LYS A 290 -13.77 1.17 11.23
CA LYS A 290 -15.09 0.84 11.80
C LYS A 290 -15.74 -0.34 11.06
N GLY A 291 -15.76 -0.30 9.73
CA GLY A 291 -16.30 -1.39 8.91
C GLY A 291 -15.57 -2.70 9.18
N ALA A 292 -14.24 -2.67 9.16
CA ALA A 292 -13.36 -3.80 9.44
C ALA A 292 -13.65 -4.42 10.83
N ALA A 293 -13.74 -3.60 11.88
CA ALA A 293 -14.05 -4.08 13.23
C ALA A 293 -15.45 -4.72 13.33
N THR A 294 -16.46 -4.17 12.65
CA THR A 294 -17.83 -4.70 12.64
C THR A 294 -17.91 -6.05 11.91
N VAL A 295 -17.28 -6.20 10.73
CA VAL A 295 -17.31 -7.47 9.99
C VAL A 295 -16.39 -8.53 10.61
N TYR A 296 -15.23 -8.13 11.17
CA TYR A 296 -14.37 -9.01 11.97
C TYR A 296 -15.12 -9.60 13.18
N LYS A 297 -15.91 -8.78 13.89
CA LYS A 297 -16.74 -9.23 15.02
C LYS A 297 -17.82 -10.24 14.59
N PHE A 298 -18.35 -10.12 13.38
CA PHE A 298 -19.26 -11.10 12.79
C PHE A 298 -18.53 -12.40 12.40
N ALA A 299 -17.39 -12.32 11.73
CA ALA A 299 -16.56 -13.47 11.36
C ALA A 299 -16.08 -14.27 12.58
N ARG A 300 -15.69 -13.57 13.65
CA ARG A 300 -15.25 -14.15 14.92
C ARG A 300 -16.40 -14.58 15.85
N ALA A 301 -17.67 -14.35 15.51
CA ALA A 301 -18.80 -14.67 16.38
C ALA A 301 -18.89 -16.16 16.75
N ASN A 302 -19.24 -16.44 18.01
CA ASN A 302 -19.41 -17.82 18.50
C ASN A 302 -20.63 -18.49 17.85
N GLY A 303 -20.55 -19.81 17.64
CA GLY A 303 -21.55 -20.59 16.88
C GLY A 303 -21.51 -20.40 15.36
N LYS A 304 -21.00 -19.27 14.86
CA LYS A 304 -20.90 -18.96 13.42
C LYS A 304 -19.59 -19.46 12.83
N ARG A 305 -19.49 -20.79 12.67
CA ARG A 305 -18.28 -21.53 12.24
C ARG A 305 -18.48 -22.34 10.95
N THR A 306 -19.41 -21.91 10.12
CA THR A 306 -19.71 -22.48 8.80
C THR A 306 -19.09 -21.60 7.72
N PRO A 307 -18.27 -22.14 6.79
CA PRO A 307 -17.75 -21.39 5.65
C PRO A 307 -18.83 -20.72 4.81
N TYR A 308 -18.54 -19.57 4.19
CA TYR A 308 -19.52 -18.77 3.44
C TYR A 308 -20.08 -19.47 2.20
N SER A 309 -19.29 -20.37 1.61
CA SER A 309 -19.69 -21.18 0.46
C SER A 309 -20.59 -22.35 0.86
N ARG A 310 -20.43 -22.92 2.05
CA ARG A 310 -20.90 -24.29 2.36
C ARG A 310 -22.42 -24.45 2.21
N GLY A 311 -22.81 -25.36 1.32
CA GLY A 311 -24.21 -25.63 0.98
C GLY A 311 -24.85 -24.60 0.04
N ASN A 312 -24.06 -23.75 -0.62
CA ASN A 312 -24.52 -22.82 -1.65
C ASN A 312 -23.86 -23.14 -3.01
N PRO A 313 -24.55 -23.90 -3.88
CA PRO A 313 -24.04 -24.24 -5.22
C PRO A 313 -23.73 -23.04 -6.13
N ALA A 314 -24.28 -21.85 -5.86
CA ALA A 314 -23.93 -20.64 -6.61
C ALA A 314 -22.54 -20.06 -6.25
N ILE A 315 -21.89 -20.63 -5.22
CA ILE A 315 -20.57 -20.24 -4.69
C ILE A 315 -19.59 -21.42 -4.76
N GLU A 316 -20.00 -22.61 -4.28
CA GLU A 316 -19.13 -23.79 -4.12
C GLU A 316 -18.47 -24.28 -5.42
N TYR A 317 -19.10 -24.05 -6.56
CA TYR A 317 -18.54 -24.45 -7.86
C TYR A 317 -17.46 -23.49 -8.41
N PHE A 318 -17.25 -22.34 -7.77
CA PHE A 318 -16.34 -21.30 -8.26
C PHE A 318 -15.29 -20.92 -7.20
N TYR A 319 -15.75 -20.52 -6.00
CA TYR A 319 -14.92 -19.98 -4.93
C TYR A 319 -15.23 -20.64 -3.58
N ASN A 320 -15.15 -21.97 -3.53
CA ASN A 320 -15.34 -22.74 -2.29
C ASN A 320 -14.21 -22.47 -1.28
N SER A 321 -14.55 -22.03 -0.07
CA SER A 321 -13.56 -21.84 0.99
C SER A 321 -13.19 -23.19 1.62
N THR A 322 -11.90 -23.58 1.56
CA THR A 322 -11.44 -24.82 2.20
C THR A 322 -11.25 -24.65 3.71
N SER A 323 -11.00 -23.42 4.15
CA SER A 323 -10.68 -23.04 5.53
C SER A 323 -11.48 -21.79 5.98
N TYR A 324 -11.26 -21.41 7.24
CA TYR A 324 -11.52 -20.09 7.80
C TYR A 324 -10.52 -19.68 8.90
N TRP A 325 -9.54 -20.55 9.21
CA TRP A 325 -8.65 -20.39 10.38
C TRP A 325 -7.43 -19.54 10.08
N ASP A 326 -7.00 -19.49 8.83
CA ASP A 326 -5.93 -18.65 8.33
C ASP A 326 -6.43 -17.23 8.02
N GLU A 327 -7.68 -17.04 7.62
CA GLU A 327 -8.35 -15.73 7.62
C GLU A 327 -8.44 -15.14 9.02
N PHE A 328 -8.60 -15.97 10.06
CA PHE A 328 -8.52 -15.52 11.43
C PHE A 328 -7.11 -15.03 11.81
N MET A 329 -6.04 -15.65 11.31
CA MET A 329 -4.66 -15.15 11.49
C MET A 329 -4.41 -13.87 10.68
N TRP A 330 -4.77 -13.88 9.41
CA TRP A 330 -4.64 -12.82 8.43
C TRP A 330 -5.38 -11.55 8.85
N SER A 331 -6.69 -11.65 9.11
CA SER A 331 -7.51 -10.51 9.51
C SER A 331 -7.15 -9.99 10.90
N ALA A 332 -6.74 -10.84 11.84
CA ALA A 332 -6.24 -10.37 13.14
C ALA A 332 -4.91 -9.61 13.01
N SER A 333 -4.02 -10.05 12.13
CA SER A 333 -2.77 -9.34 11.81
C SER A 333 -3.07 -7.96 11.23
N TRP A 334 -3.90 -7.89 10.19
CA TRP A 334 -4.30 -6.61 9.58
C TRP A 334 -5.07 -5.69 10.54
N MET A 335 -5.98 -6.23 11.36
CA MET A 335 -6.69 -5.45 12.38
C MET A 335 -5.74 -4.91 13.46
N TYR A 336 -4.69 -5.65 13.85
CA TYR A 336 -3.64 -5.12 14.73
C TYR A 336 -2.92 -3.95 14.07
N TYR A 337 -2.38 -4.14 12.86
CA TYR A 337 -1.63 -3.12 12.12
C TYR A 337 -2.44 -1.85 11.82
N ALA A 338 -3.75 -2.00 11.60
CA ALA A 338 -4.67 -0.88 11.38
C ALA A 338 -5.01 -0.09 12.66
N THR A 339 -5.02 -0.73 13.84
CA THR A 339 -5.63 -0.14 15.06
C THR A 339 -4.70 0.00 16.27
N GLY A 340 -3.60 -0.75 16.34
CA GLY A 340 -2.77 -0.87 17.54
C GLY A 340 -3.41 -1.63 18.70
N ASN A 341 -4.62 -2.18 18.55
CA ASN A 341 -5.32 -2.83 19.65
C ASN A 341 -4.76 -4.23 19.92
N ASN A 342 -4.13 -4.39 21.08
CA ASN A 342 -3.48 -5.63 21.52
C ASN A 342 -4.42 -6.86 21.57
N SER A 343 -5.75 -6.69 21.61
CA SER A 343 -6.68 -7.82 21.53
C SER A 343 -6.59 -8.59 20.21
N TYR A 344 -6.17 -7.94 19.12
CA TYR A 344 -6.01 -8.59 17.82
C TYR A 344 -4.74 -9.43 17.76
N ILE A 345 -3.59 -8.89 18.17
CA ILE A 345 -2.35 -9.68 18.20
C ILE A 345 -2.40 -10.81 19.23
N SER A 346 -2.96 -10.57 20.43
CA SER A 346 -3.13 -11.61 21.45
C SER A 346 -4.04 -12.77 21.01
N PHE A 347 -4.88 -12.56 19.99
CA PHE A 347 -5.61 -13.64 19.33
C PHE A 347 -4.83 -14.24 18.15
N ALA A 348 -4.15 -13.43 17.33
CA ALA A 348 -3.29 -13.92 16.24
C ALA A 348 -2.15 -14.84 16.74
N THR A 349 -1.65 -14.63 17.95
CA THR A 349 -0.62 -15.46 18.61
C THR A 349 -1.17 -16.43 19.67
N ASP A 350 -2.49 -16.61 19.76
CA ASP A 350 -3.07 -17.64 20.65
C ASP A 350 -2.60 -19.02 20.16
N PRO A 351 -1.88 -19.84 20.95
CA PRO A 351 -1.31 -21.10 20.45
C PRO A 351 -2.33 -22.11 19.88
N ARG A 352 -3.63 -21.92 20.17
CA ARG A 352 -4.71 -22.71 19.58
C ARG A 352 -5.00 -22.33 18.13
N LEU A 353 -4.73 -21.09 17.73
CA LEU A 353 -4.97 -20.59 16.38
C LEU A 353 -4.05 -21.23 15.32
N PRO A 354 -2.70 -21.20 15.42
CA PRO A 354 -1.84 -21.87 14.44
C PRO A 354 -2.03 -23.39 14.47
N LYS A 355 -2.39 -23.97 15.63
CA LYS A 355 -2.72 -25.39 15.76
C LYS A 355 -3.98 -25.76 14.96
N ASN A 356 -5.04 -24.97 15.06
CA ASN A 356 -6.29 -25.20 14.31
C ASN A 356 -6.14 -24.90 12.82
N ALA A 357 -5.40 -23.83 12.47
CA ALA A 357 -5.05 -23.47 11.10
C ALA A 357 -4.00 -24.42 10.47
N LYS A 358 -3.43 -25.34 11.26
CA LYS A 358 -2.30 -26.20 10.88
C LYS A 358 -1.07 -25.44 10.37
N ALA A 359 -0.90 -24.18 10.78
CA ALA A 359 0.14 -23.27 10.29
C ALA A 359 1.57 -23.77 10.53
N PHE A 360 1.77 -24.68 11.51
CA PHE A 360 3.07 -25.29 11.83
C PHE A 360 3.21 -26.74 11.35
N PHE A 361 2.32 -27.21 10.46
CA PHE A 361 2.38 -28.56 9.88
C PHE A 361 3.10 -28.51 8.52
N ASN A 362 3.97 -29.49 8.26
CA ASN A 362 4.68 -29.61 6.97
C ASN A 362 3.74 -30.17 5.88
N ILE A 363 2.83 -29.32 5.39
CA ILE A 363 1.87 -29.62 4.32
C ILE A 363 2.16 -28.66 3.18
N LEU A 364 2.64 -29.19 2.04
CA LEU A 364 3.16 -28.40 0.93
C LEU A 364 2.16 -27.36 0.41
N ASP A 365 0.90 -27.75 0.22
CA ASP A 365 -0.17 -26.85 -0.29
C ASP A 365 -0.39 -25.64 0.62
N PHE A 366 -0.13 -25.77 1.93
CA PHE A 366 -0.27 -24.68 2.89
C PHE A 366 0.86 -23.64 2.80
N SER A 367 1.96 -23.95 2.10
CA SER A 367 3.01 -22.98 1.76
C SER A 367 2.68 -22.10 0.53
N VAL A 368 1.58 -22.39 -0.17
CA VAL A 368 1.15 -21.69 -1.40
C VAL A 368 0.09 -20.65 -1.09
N PHE A 369 0.42 -19.37 -1.25
CA PHE A 369 -0.50 -18.25 -1.03
C PHE A 369 -1.53 -18.15 -2.16
N SER A 370 -2.80 -17.92 -1.80
CA SER A 370 -3.92 -17.78 -2.75
C SER A 370 -5.10 -17.03 -2.13
N TRP A 371 -6.15 -16.78 -2.93
CA TRP A 371 -7.42 -16.23 -2.43
C TRP A 371 -8.12 -17.13 -1.41
N ASP A 372 -7.77 -18.42 -1.34
CA ASP A 372 -8.31 -19.41 -0.40
C ASP A 372 -7.36 -19.60 0.79
N ASN A 373 -6.07 -19.85 0.55
CA ASN A 373 -5.06 -20.07 1.61
C ASN A 373 -4.24 -18.80 1.92
N LYS A 374 -4.43 -18.24 3.11
CA LYS A 374 -3.72 -17.04 3.60
C LYS A 374 -2.53 -17.38 4.50
N LEU A 375 -2.25 -18.66 4.80
CA LEU A 375 -1.20 -19.05 5.75
C LEU A 375 0.18 -18.43 5.44
N PRO A 376 0.69 -18.42 4.19
CA PRO A 376 2.01 -17.83 3.92
C PRO A 376 2.02 -16.32 4.12
N GLY A 377 0.97 -15.61 3.69
CA GLY A 377 0.83 -14.17 3.91
C GLY A 377 0.67 -13.80 5.39
N ALA A 378 -0.15 -14.54 6.13
CA ALA A 378 -0.37 -14.32 7.56
C ALA A 378 0.87 -14.64 8.41
N THR A 379 1.58 -15.72 8.10
CA THR A 379 2.87 -16.03 8.78
C THR A 379 3.95 -15.00 8.42
N LEU A 380 3.99 -14.49 7.18
CA LEU A 380 4.90 -13.39 6.80
C LEU A 380 4.56 -12.08 7.53
N LEU A 381 3.29 -11.71 7.68
CA LEU A 381 2.88 -10.52 8.43
C LEU A 381 3.21 -10.59 9.93
N LEU A 382 3.16 -11.79 10.51
CA LEU A 382 3.54 -12.02 11.91
C LEU A 382 5.06 -12.14 12.08
N SER A 383 5.76 -12.63 11.06
CA SER A 383 7.23 -12.55 10.96
C SER A 383 7.71 -11.09 10.90
N ARG A 384 7.05 -10.24 10.09
CA ARG A 384 7.26 -8.78 10.07
C ARG A 384 7.12 -8.20 11.48
N LEU A 385 6.04 -8.56 12.20
CA LEU A 385 5.81 -8.04 13.55
C LEU A 385 6.95 -8.36 14.51
N ARG A 386 7.46 -9.61 14.45
CA ARG A 386 8.61 -10.05 15.23
C ARG A 386 9.88 -9.28 14.89
N MET A 387 10.17 -9.13 13.59
CA MET A 387 11.40 -8.51 13.09
C MET A 387 11.47 -7.00 13.36
N PHE A 388 10.35 -6.28 13.25
CA PHE A 388 10.33 -4.81 13.35
C PHE A 388 9.83 -4.25 14.69
N LEU A 389 8.82 -4.86 15.31
CA LEU A 389 8.28 -4.35 16.59
C LEU A 389 8.72 -5.16 17.81
N ASN A 390 9.19 -6.40 17.60
CA ASN A 390 9.68 -7.33 18.63
C ASN A 390 8.91 -7.25 19.97
N PRO A 391 7.60 -7.56 20.00
CA PRO A 391 6.75 -7.28 21.16
C PRO A 391 6.97 -8.22 22.35
N GLY A 392 7.90 -9.18 22.25
CA GLY A 392 8.32 -10.04 23.35
C GLY A 392 7.22 -10.96 23.91
N TYR A 393 7.29 -11.26 25.21
CA TYR A 393 6.30 -12.07 25.92
C TYR A 393 4.97 -11.29 26.10
N PRO A 394 3.79 -11.90 25.90
CA PRO A 394 3.51 -13.32 25.68
C PRO A 394 3.48 -13.77 24.21
N TYR A 395 3.88 -12.90 23.27
CA TYR A 395 3.70 -13.11 21.83
C TYR A 395 4.78 -14.01 21.20
N GLU A 396 6.01 -13.93 21.72
CA GLU A 396 7.23 -14.43 21.07
C GLU A 396 7.23 -15.93 20.70
N GLU A 397 6.61 -16.81 21.49
CA GLU A 397 6.58 -18.26 21.19
C GLU A 397 5.92 -18.54 19.83
N SER A 398 4.74 -17.95 19.60
CA SER A 398 4.03 -18.10 18.33
C SER A 398 4.69 -17.31 17.21
N LEU A 399 5.21 -16.10 17.51
CA LEU A 399 5.93 -15.27 16.52
C LEU A 399 7.19 -15.96 15.99
N MET A 400 7.96 -16.62 16.85
CA MET A 400 9.10 -17.46 16.46
C MET A 400 8.63 -18.63 15.59
N GLY A 401 7.53 -19.29 15.95
CA GLY A 401 6.91 -20.35 15.13
C GLY A 401 6.54 -19.87 13.72
N TYR A 402 5.94 -18.68 13.60
CA TYR A 402 5.61 -18.08 12.30
C TYR A 402 6.86 -17.77 11.49
N HIS A 403 7.88 -17.15 12.09
CA HIS A 403 9.15 -16.83 11.43
C HIS A 403 9.90 -18.08 10.92
N ASN A 404 9.87 -19.17 11.69
CA ASN A 404 10.44 -20.44 11.28
C ASN A 404 9.70 -21.06 10.08
N VAL A 405 8.36 -21.00 10.06
CA VAL A 405 7.58 -21.49 8.91
C VAL A 405 7.71 -20.60 7.68
N THR A 406 7.68 -19.27 7.83
CA THR A 406 7.96 -18.35 6.72
C THR A 406 9.34 -18.63 6.12
N SER A 407 10.38 -18.79 6.95
CA SER A 407 11.72 -19.19 6.50
C SER A 407 11.72 -20.50 5.70
N MET A 408 10.99 -21.52 6.18
CA MET A 408 10.89 -22.81 5.50
C MET A 408 10.09 -22.76 4.19
N ASN A 409 9.01 -21.97 4.12
CA ASN A 409 8.24 -21.77 2.90
C ASN A 409 9.12 -21.11 1.82
N MET A 410 9.92 -20.11 2.19
CA MET A 410 10.88 -19.47 1.27
C MET A 410 11.97 -20.44 0.80
N CYS A 411 12.35 -21.44 1.62
CA CYS A 411 13.21 -22.54 1.15
C CYS A 411 12.53 -23.39 0.07
N MET A 412 11.25 -23.74 0.24
CA MET A 412 10.51 -24.58 -0.71
C MET A 412 10.41 -23.95 -2.11
N TYR A 413 10.53 -22.62 -2.21
CA TYR A 413 10.45 -21.90 -3.48
C TYR A 413 11.66 -22.13 -4.41
N PHE A 414 12.81 -22.62 -3.93
CA PHE A 414 13.97 -22.84 -4.80
C PHE A 414 13.99 -24.26 -5.41
N PRO A 415 14.25 -24.42 -6.73
CA PRO A 415 14.30 -25.72 -7.40
C PRO A 415 15.19 -26.76 -6.72
N LYS A 416 16.31 -26.33 -6.11
CA LYS A 416 17.30 -27.22 -5.47
C LYS A 416 16.77 -28.02 -4.28
N PHE A 417 15.61 -27.67 -3.71
CA PHE A 417 14.96 -28.44 -2.64
C PHE A 417 13.84 -29.37 -3.15
N ASN A 418 13.52 -29.34 -4.45
CA ASN A 418 12.54 -30.22 -5.12
C ASN A 418 11.13 -30.24 -4.48
N ALA A 419 10.74 -29.17 -3.78
CA ALA A 419 9.40 -29.08 -3.16
C ALA A 419 8.30 -28.79 -4.19
N PHE A 420 8.58 -27.95 -5.20
CA PHE A 420 7.69 -27.69 -6.33
C PHE A 420 8.35 -28.05 -7.66
N ASN A 421 7.53 -28.46 -8.63
CA ASN A 421 7.98 -28.66 -10.01
C ASN A 421 8.23 -27.32 -10.72
N PHE A 422 9.11 -27.34 -11.73
CA PHE A 422 9.44 -26.19 -12.55
C PHE A 422 9.28 -26.52 -14.03
N THR A 423 8.70 -25.58 -14.78
CA THR A 423 8.65 -25.68 -16.25
C THR A 423 10.06 -25.55 -16.85
N LYS A 424 10.24 -25.98 -18.11
CA LYS A 424 11.49 -25.77 -18.87
C LYS A 424 11.89 -24.29 -19.03
N GLY A 425 10.97 -23.36 -18.79
CA GLY A 425 11.21 -21.91 -18.83
C GLY A 425 11.49 -21.26 -17.48
N GLY A 426 11.54 -22.02 -16.37
CA GLY A 426 11.83 -21.50 -15.03
C GLY A 426 10.61 -21.08 -14.19
N LEU A 427 9.40 -21.13 -14.75
CA LEU A 427 8.16 -20.90 -13.98
C LEU A 427 7.91 -22.03 -12.96
N ALA A 428 7.71 -21.66 -11.69
CA ALA A 428 7.34 -22.52 -10.57
C ALA A 428 5.88 -23.00 -10.68
N GLN A 429 5.65 -24.29 -10.45
CA GLN A 429 4.33 -24.92 -10.58
C GLN A 429 3.68 -25.14 -9.21
N PHE A 430 3.46 -24.04 -8.47
CA PHE A 430 2.87 -24.03 -7.13
C PHE A 430 1.50 -24.74 -7.02
N ASN A 431 0.75 -24.82 -8.10
CA ASN A 431 -0.55 -25.49 -8.20
C ASN A 431 -0.46 -26.92 -8.77
N HIS A 432 0.68 -27.60 -8.58
CA HIS A 432 0.97 -28.94 -9.13
C HIS A 432 0.87 -29.04 -10.66
N GLY A 433 1.03 -27.92 -11.37
CA GLY A 433 0.96 -27.85 -12.83
C GLY A 433 -0.45 -27.78 -13.41
N GLN A 434 -1.46 -27.49 -12.57
CA GLN A 434 -2.83 -27.26 -13.00
C GLN A 434 -3.00 -25.90 -13.73
N GLY A 435 -4.23 -25.57 -14.14
CA GLY A 435 -4.54 -24.29 -14.78
C GLY A 435 -4.28 -23.07 -13.88
N GLN A 436 -4.11 -21.89 -14.50
CA GLN A 436 -3.87 -20.59 -13.83
C GLN A 436 -2.54 -20.47 -13.05
N ALA A 437 -1.51 -21.29 -13.34
CA ALA A 437 -0.25 -21.32 -12.60
C ALA A 437 0.42 -19.95 -12.33
N LEU A 438 0.32 -18.99 -13.27
CA LEU A 438 0.90 -17.65 -13.13
C LEU A 438 0.37 -16.86 -11.92
N GLN A 439 -0.91 -17.03 -11.53
CA GLN A 439 -1.47 -16.28 -10.39
C GLN A 439 -0.79 -16.69 -9.07
N TYR A 440 -0.46 -17.98 -8.94
CA TYR A 440 0.25 -18.51 -7.79
C TYR A 440 1.74 -18.12 -7.83
N ALA A 441 2.37 -18.14 -9.01
CA ALA A 441 3.76 -17.71 -9.15
C ALA A 441 3.95 -16.24 -8.74
N VAL A 442 3.11 -15.33 -9.25
CA VAL A 442 3.16 -13.90 -8.90
C VAL A 442 2.77 -13.64 -7.44
N ALA A 443 1.75 -14.34 -6.90
CA ALA A 443 1.35 -14.17 -5.51
C ALA A 443 2.44 -14.62 -4.52
N ASN A 444 3.19 -15.68 -4.84
CA ASN A 444 4.25 -16.19 -3.97
C ASN A 444 5.60 -15.49 -4.22
N SER A 445 5.87 -14.98 -5.43
CA SER A 445 7.04 -14.13 -5.70
C SER A 445 6.92 -12.77 -5.01
N PHE A 446 5.72 -12.21 -4.87
CA PHE A 446 5.46 -11.04 -4.03
C PHE A 446 5.81 -11.27 -2.55
N LEU A 447 5.45 -12.42 -1.98
CA LEU A 447 5.84 -12.78 -0.60
C LEU A 447 7.36 -13.00 -0.48
N ALA A 448 8.00 -13.57 -1.50
CA ALA A 448 9.44 -13.76 -1.54
C ALA A 448 10.21 -12.42 -1.57
N ALA A 449 9.78 -11.47 -2.41
CA ALA A 449 10.32 -10.12 -2.45
C ALA A 449 10.17 -9.42 -1.08
N LEU A 450 8.97 -9.43 -0.51
CA LEU A 450 8.72 -8.85 0.82
C LEU A 450 9.61 -9.47 1.90
N TYR A 451 9.77 -10.80 1.96
CA TYR A 451 10.63 -11.41 2.98
C TYR A 451 12.11 -11.06 2.78
N ALA A 452 12.57 -10.92 1.54
CA ALA A 452 13.92 -10.46 1.24
C ALA A 452 14.14 -9.02 1.73
N ASP A 453 13.20 -8.12 1.44
CA ASP A 453 13.25 -6.71 1.84
C ASP A 453 13.10 -6.55 3.37
N TYR A 454 12.32 -7.41 4.02
CA TYR A 454 12.25 -7.48 5.48
C TYR A 454 13.60 -7.87 6.10
N MET A 455 14.32 -8.83 5.52
CA MET A 455 15.62 -9.26 6.01
C MET A 455 16.69 -8.17 5.81
N GLU A 456 16.73 -7.53 4.63
CA GLU A 456 17.68 -6.44 4.35
C GLU A 456 17.50 -5.27 5.33
N SER A 457 16.27 -4.82 5.55
CA SER A 457 15.99 -3.67 6.42
C SER A 457 16.23 -3.92 7.92
N VAL A 458 16.37 -5.18 8.36
CA VAL A 458 16.91 -5.54 9.69
C VAL A 458 18.38 -5.99 9.66
N ASN A 459 19.08 -5.75 8.54
CA ASN A 459 20.50 -6.09 8.30
C ASN A 459 20.82 -7.59 8.43
N VAL A 460 19.85 -8.47 8.10
CA VAL A 460 20.04 -9.92 8.00
C VAL A 460 20.39 -10.26 6.54
N PRO A 461 21.62 -10.75 6.24
CA PRO A 461 22.08 -10.96 4.86
C PRO A 461 21.49 -12.21 4.19
N GLY A 462 20.74 -13.03 4.94
CA GLY A 462 20.22 -14.31 4.48
C GLY A 462 19.78 -15.23 5.62
N TRP A 463 19.33 -16.44 5.28
CA TRP A 463 18.84 -17.44 6.23
C TRP A 463 19.28 -18.86 5.85
N TYR A 464 19.06 -19.83 6.75
CA TYR A 464 19.47 -21.23 6.53
C TYR A 464 18.29 -22.12 6.12
N CYS A 465 18.46 -22.79 4.98
CA CYS A 465 17.59 -23.85 4.47
C CYS A 465 18.26 -25.21 4.72
N GLY A 466 18.12 -25.69 5.96
CA GLY A 466 18.90 -26.82 6.47
C GLY A 466 20.40 -26.48 6.48
N PRO A 467 21.27 -27.30 5.86
CA PRO A 467 22.71 -27.01 5.79
C PRO A 467 23.07 -25.90 4.78
N ASN A 468 22.11 -25.43 3.97
CA ASN A 468 22.37 -24.45 2.91
C ASN A 468 22.10 -23.04 3.40
N PHE A 469 23.08 -22.14 3.34
CA PHE A 469 22.80 -20.70 3.44
C PHE A 469 22.13 -20.20 2.15
N MET A 470 21.17 -19.29 2.28
CA MET A 470 20.50 -18.56 1.21
C MET A 470 20.66 -17.07 1.46
N THR A 471 21.09 -16.31 0.46
CA THR A 471 21.19 -14.84 0.56
C THR A 471 19.83 -14.16 0.32
N VAL A 472 19.71 -12.90 0.75
CA VAL A 472 18.61 -12.01 0.34
C VAL A 472 18.51 -11.94 -1.20
N ASP A 473 19.66 -11.86 -1.89
CA ASP A 473 19.72 -11.76 -3.34
C ASP A 473 19.32 -13.04 -4.08
N ASP A 474 19.51 -14.23 -3.50
CA ASP A 474 18.93 -15.48 -4.02
C ASP A 474 17.40 -15.36 -4.07
N LEU A 475 16.78 -14.86 -3.00
CA LEU A 475 15.32 -14.75 -2.90
C LEU A 475 14.75 -13.66 -3.82
N ARG A 476 15.44 -12.52 -3.95
CA ARG A 476 15.13 -11.49 -4.95
C ARG A 476 15.30 -12.01 -6.37
N SER A 477 16.34 -12.81 -6.64
CA SER A 477 16.57 -13.43 -7.95
C SER A 477 15.49 -14.44 -8.30
N PHE A 478 15.04 -15.25 -7.33
CA PHE A 478 13.84 -16.07 -7.48
C PHE A 478 12.62 -15.19 -7.77
N ALA A 479 12.31 -14.21 -6.93
CA ALA A 479 11.11 -13.38 -7.06
C ALA A 479 11.05 -12.63 -8.41
N LYS A 480 12.20 -12.19 -8.93
CA LYS A 480 12.36 -11.53 -10.23
C LYS A 480 12.30 -12.47 -11.44
N SER A 481 12.41 -13.78 -11.21
CA SER A 481 12.35 -14.81 -12.27
C SER A 481 10.94 -15.32 -12.59
N GLN A 482 9.95 -14.96 -11.76
CA GLN A 482 8.55 -15.42 -11.82
C GLN A 482 7.60 -14.31 -12.31
#